data_AF-A0A251PEL2-F1
#
_entry.id   AF-A0A251PEL2-F1
#
_cell.length_a   1.000
_cell.length_b   1.000
_cell.length_c   1.000
_cell.angle_alpha   90.00
_cell.angle_beta   90.00
_cell.angle_gamma   90.00
#
_symmetry.space_group_name_H-M   'P 1'
#
loop_
_entity.id
_entity.type
_entity.pdbx_description
1 polymer ?
#
loop_
_entity_poly.entity_id
_entity_poly.type
_entity_poly.pdbx_seq_one_letter_code
_entity_poly.pdbx_strand_id
1 'polypeptide(L)'
;MLRRNTRLRKYLYRNSLEGKERLIYEKKRKIREALQEGKPIPTELRNEEAVLLPRTHIDDEYAKAAKRDPKILITTSWNPSAPLVQFAKELNLVFPNAQQMNRGGQVTSEIIETCCAHDFTDVVLVHENRGVPDGLFIIPFPLIQQQFLNCSMC
;
A
#
# COMPACT_ATOMS: atom_id res chain seq x y z
N MET A 1 38.54 -20.65 -4.55
CA MET A 1 38.02 -20.72 -3.16
C MET A 1 36.78 -19.86 -2.89
N LEU A 2 36.68 -18.61 -3.38
CA LEU A 2 35.56 -17.70 -3.07
C LEU A 2 34.14 -18.24 -3.32
N ARG A 3 33.90 -18.93 -4.45
CA ARG A 3 32.57 -19.45 -4.81
C ARG A 3 32.02 -20.53 -3.86
N ARG A 4 32.90 -21.28 -3.20
CA ARG A 4 32.53 -22.34 -2.24
C ARG A 4 32.04 -21.71 -0.93
N ASN A 5 32.70 -20.64 -0.48
CA ASN A 5 32.30 -19.86 0.70
C ASN A 5 30.97 -19.13 0.49
N THR A 6 30.69 -18.62 -0.71
CA THR A 6 29.40 -17.97 -1.01
C THR A 6 28.24 -18.96 -1.01
N ARG A 7 28.43 -20.18 -1.53
CA ARG A 7 27.42 -21.24 -1.47
C ARG A 7 27.16 -21.71 -0.03
N LEU A 8 28.22 -21.90 0.76
CA LEU A 8 28.06 -22.26 2.18
C LEU A 8 27.29 -21.20 2.96
N ARG A 9 27.58 -19.91 2.73
CA ARG A 9 26.84 -18.80 3.37
C ARG A 9 25.36 -18.79 2.98
N LYS A 10 25.03 -18.97 1.70
CA LYS A 10 23.63 -19.07 1.24
C LYS A 10 22.92 -20.28 1.85
N TYR A 11 23.61 -21.41 1.98
CA TYR A 11 23.07 -22.62 2.60
C TYR A 11 22.81 -22.43 4.11
N LEU A 12 23.77 -21.86 4.85
CA LEU A 12 23.60 -21.54 6.28
C LEU A 12 22.47 -20.53 6.53
N TYR A 13 22.30 -19.56 5.63
CA TYR A 13 21.21 -18.59 5.70
C TYR A 13 19.84 -19.24 5.42
N ARG A 14 19.73 -20.11 4.42
CA ARG A 14 18.49 -20.85 4.14
C ARG A 14 18.13 -21.80 5.29
N ASN A 15 19.10 -22.52 5.85
CA ASN A 15 18.88 -23.40 7.00
C ASN A 15 18.49 -22.63 8.27
N SER A 16 19.01 -21.41 8.47
CA SER A 16 18.64 -20.60 9.62
C SER A 16 17.24 -19.99 9.50
N LEU A 17 16.79 -19.71 8.27
CA LEU A 17 15.41 -19.33 7.98
C LEU A 17 14.44 -20.49 8.21
N GLU A 18 14.79 -21.72 7.79
CA GLU A 18 13.94 -22.90 8.03
C GLU A 18 13.62 -23.11 9.52
N GLY A 19 14.57 -22.87 10.43
CA GLY A 19 14.32 -23.00 11.86
C GLY A 19 13.30 -21.97 12.38
N LYS A 20 13.45 -20.70 11.98
CA LYS A 20 12.55 -19.62 12.41
C LYS A 20 11.16 -19.77 11.80
N GLU A 21 11.08 -20.12 10.51
CA GLU A 21 9.82 -20.34 9.80
C GLU A 21 9.06 -21.55 10.35
N ARG A 22 9.76 -22.64 10.71
CA ARG A 22 9.15 -23.80 11.38
C ARG A 22 8.51 -23.41 12.72
N LEU A 23 9.20 -22.62 13.54
CA LEU A 23 8.66 -22.15 14.81
C LEU A 23 7.41 -21.28 14.61
N ILE A 24 7.44 -20.38 13.62
CA ILE A 24 6.30 -19.55 13.24
C ILE A 24 5.13 -20.42 12.75
N TYR A 25 5.41 -21.43 11.95
CA TYR A 25 4.41 -22.37 11.42
C TYR A 25 3.76 -23.18 12.54
N GLU A 26 4.55 -23.70 13.49
CA GLU A 26 4.04 -24.43 14.65
C GLU A 26 3.14 -23.55 15.54
N LYS A 27 3.54 -22.30 15.76
CA LYS A 27 2.71 -21.31 16.48
C LYS A 27 1.38 -21.08 15.77
N LYS A 28 1.39 -20.86 14.45
CA LYS A 28 0.16 -20.72 13.64
C LYS A 28 -0.72 -21.96 13.71
N ARG A 29 -0.14 -23.16 13.69
CA ARG A 29 -0.87 -24.43 13.77
C ARG A 29 -1.60 -24.56 15.11
N LYS A 30 -0.91 -24.30 16.23
CA LYS A 30 -1.48 -24.35 17.58
C LYS A 30 -2.64 -23.36 17.76
N ILE A 31 -2.51 -22.16 17.21
CA ILE A 31 -3.59 -21.15 17.24
C ILE A 31 -4.81 -21.64 16.45
N ARG A 32 -4.59 -22.20 15.25
CA ARG A 32 -5.67 -22.73 14.40
C ARG A 32 -6.39 -23.92 15.06
N GLU A 33 -5.66 -24.82 15.70
CA GLU A 33 -6.20 -25.95 16.47
C GLU A 33 -7.06 -25.45 17.65
N ALA A 34 -6.57 -24.49 18.44
CA ALA A 34 -7.32 -23.92 19.58
C ALA A 34 -8.63 -23.23 19.15
N LEU A 35 -8.62 -22.51 18.03
CA LEU A 35 -9.81 -21.89 17.46
C LEU A 35 -10.83 -22.92 16.98
N GLN A 36 -10.39 -24.02 16.38
CA GLN A 36 -11.27 -25.09 15.92
C GLN A 36 -11.90 -25.89 17.08
N GLU A 37 -11.14 -26.08 18.16
CA GLU A 37 -11.61 -26.77 19.37
C GLU A 37 -12.44 -25.87 20.31
N GLY A 38 -12.49 -24.56 20.06
CA GLY A 38 -13.20 -23.59 20.91
C GLY A 38 -12.57 -23.38 22.29
N LYS A 39 -11.29 -23.77 22.47
CA LYS A 39 -10.54 -23.61 23.72
C LYS A 39 -9.90 -22.22 23.77
N PRO A 40 -9.74 -21.62 24.97
CA PRO A 40 -9.04 -20.35 25.11
C PRO A 40 -7.58 -20.50 24.66
N ILE A 41 -7.09 -19.53 23.88
CA ILE A 41 -5.73 -19.53 23.34
C ILE A 41 -4.71 -19.39 24.49
N PRO A 42 -3.58 -20.12 24.45
CA PRO A 42 -2.52 -20.02 25.45
C PRO A 42 -2.04 -18.58 25.64
N THR A 43 -1.82 -18.16 26.89
CA THR A 43 -1.46 -16.78 27.25
C THR A 43 -0.22 -16.26 26.51
N GLU A 44 0.74 -17.14 26.22
CA GLU A 44 1.97 -16.83 25.48
C GLU A 44 1.71 -16.47 24.00
N LEU A 45 0.71 -17.12 23.38
CA LEU A 45 0.37 -16.94 21.97
C LEU A 45 -0.71 -15.88 21.76
N ARG A 46 -1.38 -15.42 22.82
CA ARG A 46 -2.48 -14.46 22.77
C ARG A 46 -2.06 -13.09 22.20
N ASN A 47 -0.82 -12.66 22.47
CA ASN A 47 -0.26 -11.42 21.91
C ASN A 47 0.27 -11.62 20.47
N GLU A 48 0.73 -12.84 20.15
CA GLU A 48 1.30 -13.18 18.84
C GLU A 48 0.22 -13.53 17.80
N GLU A 49 -0.97 -13.93 18.25
CA GLU A 49 -2.13 -14.25 17.42
C GLU A 49 -2.47 -13.13 16.44
N ALA A 50 -2.50 -11.88 16.92
CA ALA A 50 -2.83 -10.70 16.12
C ALA A 50 -1.84 -10.44 14.96
N VAL A 51 -0.62 -10.98 15.05
CA VAL A 51 0.45 -10.84 14.06
C VAL A 51 0.52 -12.07 13.15
N LEU A 52 0.22 -13.26 13.69
CA LEU A 52 0.40 -14.54 13.01
C LEU A 52 -0.79 -14.96 12.15
N LEU A 53 -1.99 -14.53 12.51
CA LEU A 53 -3.19 -14.78 11.72
C LEU A 53 -3.30 -13.76 10.58
N PRO A 54 -3.49 -14.19 9.33
CA PRO A 54 -3.88 -13.28 8.26
C PRO A 54 -5.25 -12.70 8.62
N ARG A 55 -5.36 -11.37 8.70
CA ARG A 55 -6.66 -10.73 8.90
C ARG A 55 -7.53 -10.98 7.67
N THR A 56 -8.82 -11.17 7.89
CA THR A 56 -9.82 -11.52 6.88
C THR A 56 -9.87 -10.50 5.74
N HIS A 57 -9.86 -10.98 4.49
CA HIS A 57 -10.37 -10.44 3.20
C HIS A 57 -10.12 -8.97 2.81
N ILE A 58 -9.80 -8.09 3.75
CA ILE A 58 -9.49 -6.68 3.54
C ILE A 58 -7.98 -6.62 3.49
N ASP A 59 -7.43 -6.20 2.35
CA ASP A 59 -5.99 -6.11 2.11
C ASP A 59 -5.29 -5.35 3.27
N ASP A 60 -4.09 -5.79 3.61
CA ASP A 60 -3.31 -5.26 4.74
C ASP A 60 -3.10 -3.73 4.64
N GLU A 61 -3.07 -3.18 3.41
CA GLU A 61 -2.97 -1.74 3.13
C GLU A 61 -4.20 -0.95 3.63
N TYR A 62 -5.40 -1.52 3.51
CA TYR A 62 -6.65 -0.85 3.87
C TYR A 62 -7.20 -1.31 5.22
N ALA A 63 -6.50 -2.20 5.94
CA ALA A 63 -6.90 -2.66 7.27
C ALA A 63 -7.08 -1.53 8.31
N LYS A 64 -6.55 -0.32 8.02
CA LYS A 64 -6.70 0.89 8.86
C LYS A 64 -7.68 1.92 8.28
N ALA A 65 -8.35 1.65 7.16
CA ALA A 65 -9.24 2.59 6.48
C ALA A 65 -10.36 3.13 7.37
N ALA A 66 -10.86 2.33 8.33
CA ALA A 66 -11.92 2.75 9.26
C ALA A 66 -11.46 3.74 10.36
N LYS A 67 -10.16 4.04 10.48
CA LYS A 67 -9.63 4.90 11.56
C LYS A 67 -9.59 6.38 11.22
N ARG A 68 -9.48 6.74 9.94
CA ARG A 68 -9.33 8.12 9.47
C ARG A 68 -10.14 8.27 8.19
N ASP A 69 -10.85 9.37 8.07
CA ASP A 69 -11.58 9.68 6.84
C ASP A 69 -10.58 9.87 5.69
N PRO A 70 -10.84 9.28 4.51
CA PRO A 70 -9.95 9.40 3.38
C PRO A 70 -9.92 10.85 2.89
N LYS A 71 -8.72 11.33 2.60
CA LYS A 71 -8.48 12.66 2.05
C LYS A 71 -7.85 12.46 0.68
N ILE A 72 -8.62 12.77 -0.36
CA ILE A 72 -8.28 12.39 -1.74
C ILE A 72 -7.83 13.63 -2.50
N LEU A 73 -6.68 13.55 -3.17
CA LEU A 73 -6.24 14.58 -4.10
C LEU A 73 -6.55 14.16 -5.53
N ILE A 74 -7.30 14.98 -6.27
CA ILE A 74 -7.57 14.76 -7.69
C ILE A 74 -6.70 15.71 -8.51
N THR A 75 -5.91 15.14 -9.42
CA THR A 75 -5.08 15.90 -10.37
C THR A 75 -5.25 15.37 -11.80
N THR A 76 -4.97 16.21 -12.78
CA THR A 76 -5.03 15.87 -14.21
C THR A 76 -3.63 15.62 -14.78
N SER A 77 -3.56 15.36 -16.08
CA SER A 77 -2.34 15.47 -16.89
C SER A 77 -1.75 16.90 -16.87
N TRP A 78 -0.52 17.06 -17.39
CA TRP A 78 0.22 18.33 -17.42
C TRP A 78 -0.56 19.45 -18.12
N ASN A 79 -1.07 19.19 -19.32
CA ASN A 79 -1.82 20.17 -20.11
C ASN A 79 -3.23 19.64 -20.40
N PRO A 80 -4.17 19.79 -19.45
CA PRO A 80 -5.50 19.21 -19.58
C PRO A 80 -6.36 20.00 -20.56
N SER A 81 -7.16 19.28 -21.35
CA SER A 81 -8.21 19.86 -22.18
C SER A 81 -9.38 20.37 -21.33
N ALA A 82 -10.20 21.26 -21.90
CA ALA A 82 -11.40 21.75 -21.22
C ALA A 82 -12.37 20.62 -20.79
N PRO A 83 -12.64 19.59 -21.62
CA PRO A 83 -13.38 18.40 -21.19
C PRO A 83 -12.79 17.70 -19.97
N LEU A 84 -11.46 17.54 -19.89
CA LEU A 84 -10.81 16.87 -18.76
C LEU A 84 -10.92 17.69 -17.47
N VAL A 85 -10.78 19.02 -17.57
CA VAL A 85 -10.96 19.91 -16.41
C VAL A 85 -12.40 19.83 -15.90
N GLN A 86 -13.39 19.72 -16.79
CA GLN A 86 -14.77 19.51 -16.40
C GLN A 86 -14.97 18.14 -15.75
N PHE A 87 -14.43 17.08 -16.35
CA PHE A 87 -14.50 15.73 -15.80
C PHE A 87 -13.85 15.63 -14.40
N ALA A 88 -12.73 16.32 -14.17
CA ALA A 88 -12.09 16.39 -12.86
C ALA A 88 -12.99 17.07 -11.81
N LYS A 89 -13.76 18.10 -12.19
CA LYS A 89 -14.76 18.74 -11.31
C LYS A 89 -15.92 17.80 -11.01
N GLU A 90 -16.37 17.04 -12.00
CA GLU A 90 -17.43 16.03 -11.83
C GLU A 90 -16.96 14.92 -10.88
N LEU A 91 -15.73 14.44 -11.02
CA LEU A 91 -15.13 13.48 -10.08
C LEU A 91 -15.02 14.03 -8.65
N ASN A 92 -14.73 15.33 -8.51
CA ASN A 92 -14.68 15.97 -7.20
C ASN A 92 -16.06 16.03 -6.50
N LEU A 93 -17.16 15.92 -7.26
CA LEU A 93 -18.52 15.80 -6.70
C LEU A 93 -18.85 14.34 -6.32
N VAL A 94 -18.25 13.36 -6.98
CA VAL A 94 -18.48 11.93 -6.71
C VAL A 94 -17.83 11.51 -5.38
N PHE A 95 -16.61 11.97 -5.14
CA PHE A 95 -15.86 11.60 -3.94
C PHE A 95 -16.08 12.63 -2.82
N PRO A 96 -16.68 12.24 -1.68
CA PRO A 96 -16.74 13.11 -0.52
C PRO A 96 -15.32 13.37 0.01
N ASN A 97 -15.04 14.58 0.47
CA ASN A 97 -13.72 15.02 0.95
C ASN A 97 -12.58 14.96 -0.08
N ALA A 98 -12.90 14.93 -1.37
CA ALA A 98 -11.91 15.13 -2.41
C ALA A 98 -11.54 16.61 -2.55
N GLN A 99 -10.27 16.85 -2.86
CA GLN A 99 -9.75 18.16 -3.21
C GLN A 99 -9.16 18.09 -4.62
N GLN A 100 -9.68 18.91 -5.51
CA GLN A 100 -9.09 19.10 -6.83
C GLN A 100 -7.93 20.10 -6.76
N MET A 101 -6.83 19.78 -7.43
CA MET A 101 -5.70 20.70 -7.64
C MET A 101 -5.37 20.81 -9.12
N ASN A 102 -5.13 22.05 -9.57
CA ASN A 102 -4.64 22.30 -10.93
C ASN A 102 -3.17 21.90 -11.01
N ARG A 103 -2.84 21.04 -11.98
CA ARG A 103 -1.49 20.49 -12.17
C ARG A 103 -0.43 21.55 -12.48
N GLY A 104 -0.76 22.50 -13.36
CA GLY A 104 0.19 23.52 -13.81
C GLY A 104 1.45 22.91 -14.43
N GLY A 105 2.63 23.39 -13.99
CA GLY A 105 3.94 22.85 -14.37
C GLY A 105 4.55 21.89 -13.35
N GLN A 106 3.79 21.44 -12.34
CA GLN A 106 4.33 20.61 -11.27
C GLN A 106 4.64 19.19 -11.74
N VAL A 107 5.85 18.74 -11.40
CA VAL A 107 6.29 17.37 -11.65
C VAL A 107 5.55 16.43 -10.71
N THR A 108 5.32 15.18 -11.11
CA THR A 108 4.61 14.18 -10.29
C THR A 108 5.27 13.99 -8.91
N SER A 109 6.60 14.14 -8.83
CA SER A 109 7.36 14.09 -7.58
C SER A 109 6.92 15.15 -6.58
N GLU A 110 6.81 16.42 -7.02
CA GLU A 110 6.41 17.55 -6.17
C GLU A 110 4.98 17.36 -5.65
N ILE A 111 4.11 16.78 -6.48
CA ILE A 111 2.73 16.49 -6.09
C ILE A 111 2.70 15.39 -5.04
N ILE A 112 3.54 14.36 -5.18
CA ILE A 112 3.67 13.32 -4.16
C ILE A 112 4.22 13.89 -2.84
N GLU A 113 5.21 14.78 -2.91
CA GLU A 113 5.78 15.44 -1.74
C GLU A 113 4.76 16.32 -1.01
N THR A 114 3.98 17.10 -1.76
CA THR A 114 2.87 17.89 -1.18
C THR A 114 1.77 17.00 -0.62
N CYS A 115 1.48 15.87 -1.26
CA CYS A 115 0.54 14.88 -0.71
C CYS A 115 1.03 14.33 0.64
N CYS A 116 2.33 14.05 0.75
CA CYS A 116 2.98 13.61 1.96
C CYS A 116 2.88 14.66 3.08
N ALA A 117 3.19 15.92 2.76
CA ALA A 117 3.18 17.02 3.72
C ALA A 117 1.78 17.34 4.27
N HIS A 118 0.73 17.02 3.52
CA HIS A 118 -0.66 17.33 3.86
C HIS A 118 -1.51 16.11 4.26
N ASP A 119 -0.86 14.96 4.51
CA ASP A 119 -1.47 13.68 4.90
C ASP A 119 -2.64 13.25 3.99
N PHE A 120 -2.45 13.29 2.66
CA PHE A 120 -3.43 12.70 1.75
C PHE A 120 -3.38 11.17 1.82
N THR A 121 -4.55 10.52 1.75
CA THR A 121 -4.64 9.05 1.76
C THR A 121 -4.50 8.49 0.37
N ASP A 122 -5.03 9.18 -0.64
CA ASP A 122 -5.09 8.68 -2.01
C ASP A 122 -4.88 9.82 -2.99
N VAL A 123 -4.16 9.53 -4.07
CA VAL A 123 -3.97 10.43 -5.20
C VAL A 123 -4.63 9.83 -6.42
N VAL A 124 -5.51 10.60 -7.03
CA VAL A 124 -6.21 10.23 -8.26
C VAL A 124 -5.63 11.07 -9.40
N LEU A 125 -5.02 10.41 -10.38
CA LEU A 125 -4.50 11.03 -11.58
C LEU A 125 -5.40 10.67 -12.77
N VAL A 126 -5.98 11.69 -13.39
CA VAL A 126 -6.81 11.52 -14.58
C VAL A 126 -6.00 11.81 -15.83
N HIS A 127 -6.07 10.89 -16.79
CA HIS A 127 -5.45 10.98 -18.09
C HIS A 127 -6.50 11.03 -19.20
N GLU A 128 -6.16 11.73 -20.28
CA GLU A 128 -7.00 11.84 -21.46
C GLU A 128 -6.20 11.55 -22.73
N ASN A 129 -6.92 11.13 -23.76
CA ASN A 129 -6.41 11.01 -25.10
C ASN A 129 -7.26 11.88 -26.03
N ARG A 130 -6.65 12.89 -26.67
CA ARG A 130 -7.32 13.81 -27.63
C ARG A 130 -8.62 14.45 -27.10
N GLY A 131 -8.63 14.88 -25.85
CA GLY A 131 -9.79 15.54 -25.24
C GLY A 131 -10.86 14.60 -24.70
N VAL A 132 -10.61 13.28 -24.73
CA VAL A 132 -11.49 12.26 -24.15
C VAL A 132 -10.77 11.63 -22.96
N PRO A 133 -11.34 11.66 -21.73
CA PRO A 133 -10.74 10.97 -20.58
C PRO A 133 -10.72 9.46 -20.84
N ASP A 134 -9.53 8.86 -20.77
CA ASP A 134 -9.28 7.46 -21.13
C ASP A 134 -8.70 6.66 -19.95
N GLY A 135 -7.93 7.33 -19.08
CA GLY A 135 -7.26 6.68 -17.95
C GLY A 135 -7.59 7.35 -16.63
N LEU A 136 -7.83 6.53 -15.60
CA LEU A 136 -7.94 6.95 -14.21
C LEU A 136 -6.99 6.10 -13.37
N PHE A 137 -6.00 6.73 -12.75
CA PHE A 137 -5.06 6.06 -11.86
C PHE A 137 -5.37 6.45 -10.42
N ILE A 138 -5.72 5.48 -9.60
CA ILE A 138 -5.95 5.66 -8.16
C ILE A 138 -4.75 5.05 -7.44
N ILE A 139 -4.02 5.87 -6.70
CA ILE A 139 -2.78 5.46 -6.04
C ILE A 139 -2.89 5.74 -4.53
N PRO A 140 -2.96 4.69 -3.69
CA PRO A 140 -3.01 4.81 -2.23
C PRO A 140 -1.65 5.15 -1.62
N PHE A 141 -1.65 5.93 -0.54
CA PHE A 141 -0.44 6.51 0.03
C PHE A 141 0.53 5.60 0.83
N PRO A 142 0.26 4.33 1.19
CA PRO A 142 1.37 3.46 1.61
C PRO A 142 2.20 2.93 0.41
N LEU A 143 1.61 2.86 -0.80
CA LEU A 143 2.28 2.36 -2.01
C LEU A 143 3.11 3.44 -2.71
N ILE A 144 2.64 4.70 -2.69
CA ILE A 144 3.35 5.85 -3.25
C ILE A 144 4.72 6.01 -2.59
N GLN A 145 4.77 5.94 -1.25
CA GLN A 145 6.03 6.11 -0.52
C GLN A 145 7.04 4.99 -0.81
N GLN A 146 6.59 3.73 -0.96
CA GLN A 146 7.46 2.61 -1.29
C GLN A 146 7.97 2.65 -2.74
N GLN A 147 7.13 2.98 -3.72
CA GLN A 147 7.55 3.11 -5.12
C GLN A 147 8.49 4.31 -5.31
N PHE A 148 8.25 5.43 -4.62
CA PHE A 148 9.08 6.62 -4.73
C PHE A 148 10.45 6.45 -4.05
N LEU A 149 10.52 5.80 -2.87
CA LEU A 149 11.80 5.43 -2.24
C LEU A 149 12.66 4.57 -3.17
N ASN A 150 12.06 3.59 -3.84
CA ASN A 150 12.77 2.73 -4.80
C ASN A 150 13.26 3.51 -6.04
N CYS A 151 12.49 4.51 -6.50
CA CYS A 151 12.87 5.33 -7.66
C CYS A 151 13.96 6.37 -7.31
N SER A 152 13.96 6.91 -6.09
CA SER A 152 15.02 7.82 -5.60
C SER A 152 16.37 7.14 -5.32
N MET A 153 16.41 5.81 -5.26
CA MET A 153 17.63 5.01 -5.06
C MET A 153 18.16 4.35 -6.34
N CYS A 154 17.63 4.70 -7.52
CA CYS A 154 18.14 4.27 -8.82
C CYS A 154 18.84 5.41 -9.57
#